data_AF-A0A9E1S1G5-F1
#
_entry.id   AF-A0A9E1S1G5-F1
#
_cell.length_a   1.000
_cell.length_b   1.000
_cell.length_c   1.000
_cell.angle_alpha   90.00
_cell.angle_beta   90.00
_cell.angle_gamma   90.00
#
_symmetry.space_group_name_H-M   'P 1'
#
loop_
_entity.id
_entity.type
_entity.pdbx_description
1 polymer ?
#
loop_
_entity_poly.entity_id
_entity_poly.type
_entity_poly.pdbx_seq_one_letter_code
_entity_poly.pdbx_strand_id
1 'polypeptide(L)'
;MKKSVFVLVAVVVIVAALIIALTDGSGSIDDAVLTPNFQDSTDDGLTQATCESADGVWNACGSACRQDPGAICIEICMEYCECQSDDQCPDDLSCSDYVEDVGVCL
;
A
#
# COMPACT_ATOMS: atom_id res chain seq x y z
N MET A 1 18.63 29.44 -54.78
CA MET A 1 18.86 28.09 -54.23
C MET A 1 19.00 28.07 -52.70
N LYS A 2 19.72 29.02 -52.07
CA LYS A 2 19.91 29.06 -50.59
C LYS A 2 18.61 29.32 -49.80
N LYS A 3 17.71 30.17 -50.28
CA LYS A 3 16.44 30.52 -49.61
C LYS A 3 15.52 29.30 -49.39
N SER A 4 15.47 28.39 -50.37
CA SER A 4 14.65 27.18 -50.29
C SER A 4 15.16 26.17 -49.26
N VAL A 5 16.47 26.13 -49.03
CA VAL A 5 17.10 25.25 -48.02
C VAL A 5 16.79 25.75 -46.60
N PHE A 6 16.83 27.07 -46.37
CA PHE A 6 16.47 27.64 -45.06
C PHE A 6 15.00 27.40 -44.70
N VAL A 7 14.09 27.46 -45.68
CA VAL A 7 12.67 27.19 -45.45
C VAL A 7 12.45 25.71 -45.11
N LEU A 8 13.11 24.79 -45.80
CA LEU A 8 13.03 23.35 -45.52
C LEU A 8 13.56 23.00 -44.13
N VAL A 9 14.71 23.57 -43.73
CA VAL A 9 15.29 23.35 -42.40
C VAL A 9 14.37 23.91 -41.31
N ALA A 10 13.81 25.12 -41.50
CA ALA A 10 12.88 25.71 -40.53
C ALA A 10 11.62 24.86 -40.34
N VAL A 11 11.04 24.34 -41.43
CA VAL A 11 9.86 23.47 -41.36
C VAL A 11 10.18 22.16 -40.64
N VAL A 12 11.33 21.54 -40.92
CA VAL A 12 11.75 20.30 -40.23
C VAL A 12 11.95 20.52 -38.73
N VAL A 13 12.53 21.66 -38.33
CA VAL A 13 12.71 22.00 -36.91
C VAL A 13 11.37 22.22 -36.21
N ILE A 14 10.42 22.90 -36.86
CA ILE A 14 9.07 23.12 -36.30
C ILE A 14 8.34 21.80 -36.14
N VAL A 15 8.39 20.92 -37.14
CA VAL A 15 7.76 19.59 -37.09
C VAL A 15 8.41 18.72 -36.01
N ALA A 16 9.74 18.73 -35.89
CA ALA A 16 10.45 18.00 -34.85
C ALA A 16 10.10 18.51 -33.44
N ALA A 17 10.01 19.82 -33.23
CA ALA A 17 9.60 20.40 -31.95
C ALA A 17 8.15 20.04 -31.59
N LEU A 18 7.26 19.97 -32.58
CA LEU A 18 5.87 19.54 -32.38
C LEU A 18 5.78 18.06 -31.97
N ILE A 19 6.60 17.20 -32.55
CA ILE A 19 6.63 15.76 -32.22
C ILE A 19 7.15 15.57 -30.78
N ILE A 20 8.20 16.29 -30.38
CA ILE A 20 8.75 16.21 -29.01
C ILE A 20 7.69 16.64 -27.99
N ALA A 21 6.96 17.74 -28.25
CA ALA A 21 5.90 18.21 -27.37
C ALA A 21 4.72 17.23 -27.22
N LEU A 22 4.51 16.33 -28.19
CA LEU A 22 3.48 15.27 -28.10
C LEU A 22 3.98 14.04 -27.34
N THR A 23 5.29 13.79 -27.28
CA THR A 23 5.86 12.62 -26.60
C THR A 23 6.14 12.84 -25.11
N ASP A 24 6.28 14.09 -24.66
CA ASP A 24 6.42 14.44 -23.23
C ASP A 24 5.07 14.49 -22.48
N GLY A 25 4.03 13.88 -23.06
CA GLY A 25 2.73 13.64 -22.43
C GLY A 25 2.66 12.36 -21.59
N SER A 26 3.79 11.68 -21.31
CA SER A 26 3.90 10.82 -20.12
C SER A 26 4.16 11.71 -18.90
N GLY A 27 3.17 12.56 -18.60
CA GLY A 27 2.93 12.86 -17.21
C GLY A 27 2.66 11.51 -16.57
N SER A 28 3.62 11.01 -15.78
CA SER A 28 3.30 10.05 -14.74
C SER A 28 2.06 10.63 -14.07
N ILE A 29 0.92 9.98 -14.30
CA ILE A 29 -0.08 9.94 -13.27
C ILE A 29 0.70 9.22 -12.19
N ASP A 30 1.36 9.99 -11.32
CA ASP A 30 1.45 9.58 -9.94
C ASP A 30 -0.01 9.32 -9.62
N ASP A 31 -0.42 8.06 -9.74
CA ASP A 31 -1.50 7.57 -8.94
C ASP A 31 -1.04 7.95 -7.53
N ALA A 32 -1.45 9.14 -7.09
CA ALA A 32 -2.06 9.30 -5.81
C ALA A 32 -3.25 8.33 -5.81
N VAL A 33 -2.93 7.03 -5.83
CA VAL A 33 -3.48 6.09 -4.91
C VAL A 33 -3.48 6.88 -3.61
N LEU A 34 -4.63 7.46 -3.30
CA LEU A 34 -5.11 7.50 -1.95
C LEU A 34 -5.19 6.03 -1.52
N THR A 35 -4.04 5.36 -1.40
CA THR A 35 -3.83 4.47 -0.27
C THR A 35 -3.86 5.52 0.82
N PRO A 36 -4.93 5.60 1.61
CA PRO A 36 -4.69 6.02 2.96
C PRO A 36 -3.50 5.17 3.40
N ASN A 37 -2.36 5.82 3.54
CA ASN A 37 -1.21 5.25 4.18
C ASN A 37 -1.64 5.16 5.63
N PHE A 38 -2.53 4.20 5.92
CA PHE A 38 -2.70 3.62 7.21
C PHE A 38 -1.41 2.81 7.43
N GLN A 39 -0.28 3.52 7.53
CA GLN A 39 0.69 3.17 8.53
C GLN A 39 0.06 3.60 9.87
N ASP A 40 -1.07 2.99 10.21
CA ASP A 40 -1.52 2.89 11.58
C ASP A 40 -0.69 1.74 12.13
N SER A 41 0.59 2.04 12.36
CA SER A 41 1.39 1.27 13.26
C SER A 41 0.61 1.28 14.56
N THR A 42 -0.08 0.19 14.88
CA THR A 42 -0.21 -0.18 16.28
C THR A 42 1.20 -0.02 16.85
N ASP A 43 1.30 0.79 17.92
CA ASP A 43 2.50 1.50 18.45
C ASP A 43 3.82 0.67 18.56
N ASP A 44 3.79 -0.62 18.26
CA ASP A 44 4.85 -1.64 18.38
C ASP A 44 5.45 -2.11 17.04
N GLY A 45 5.09 -1.54 15.90
CA GLY A 45 5.77 -1.83 14.62
C GLY A 45 5.32 -3.11 13.90
N LEU A 46 4.14 -3.62 14.26
CA LEU A 46 3.50 -4.74 13.57
C LEU A 46 3.01 -4.29 12.18
N THR A 47 3.62 -4.84 11.13
CA THR A 47 3.24 -4.61 9.72
C THR A 47 2.80 -5.91 9.06
N GLN A 48 2.09 -5.82 7.93
CA GLN A 48 1.79 -6.99 7.11
C GLN A 48 3.05 -7.80 6.78
N ALA A 49 4.12 -7.12 6.39
CA ALA A 49 5.37 -7.78 6.01
C ALA A 49 6.00 -8.55 7.19
N THR A 50 6.00 -7.97 8.39
CA THR A 50 6.55 -8.64 9.58
C THR A 50 5.67 -9.80 10.01
N CYS A 51 4.34 -9.64 9.96
CA CYS A 51 3.38 -10.70 10.27
C CYS A 51 3.55 -11.91 9.36
N GLU A 52 3.54 -11.69 8.04
CA GLU A 52 3.65 -12.77 7.05
C GLU A 52 5.05 -13.40 7.07
N SER A 53 6.09 -12.64 7.43
CA SER A 53 7.45 -13.19 7.58
C SER A 53 7.61 -14.14 8.76
N ALA A 54 6.72 -14.02 9.76
CA ALA A 54 6.65 -14.89 10.93
C ALA A 54 5.64 -16.04 10.73
N ASP A 55 5.18 -16.34 9.52
CA ASP A 55 4.13 -17.36 9.27
C ASP A 55 2.76 -17.04 9.92
N GLY A 56 2.53 -15.80 10.34
CA GLY A 56 1.23 -15.28 10.77
C GLY A 56 0.32 -14.90 9.60
N VAL A 57 -0.96 -14.60 9.89
CA VAL A 57 -1.94 -14.20 8.88
C VAL A 57 -2.37 -12.75 9.09
N TRP A 58 -2.10 -11.88 8.11
CA TRP A 58 -2.49 -10.48 8.20
C TRP A 58 -3.98 -10.28 7.98
N ASN A 59 -4.63 -9.61 8.93
CA ASN A 59 -6.02 -9.19 8.84
C ASN A 59 -6.09 -7.66 8.85
N ALA A 60 -6.28 -7.06 7.67
CA ALA A 60 -6.36 -5.61 7.51
C ALA A 60 -7.68 -5.00 8.00
N CYS A 61 -8.68 -5.81 8.36
CA CYS A 61 -9.98 -5.31 8.83
C CYS A 61 -10.65 -6.29 9.78
N GLY A 62 -10.04 -6.46 10.95
CA GLY A 62 -10.64 -7.19 12.06
C GLY A 62 -11.59 -6.32 12.89
N SER A 63 -12.44 -6.96 13.68
CA SER A 63 -13.36 -6.29 14.59
C SER A 63 -12.65 -5.83 15.87
N ALA A 64 -12.91 -4.59 16.30
CA ALA A 64 -12.42 -4.06 17.57
C ALA A 64 -12.99 -4.79 18.81
N CYS A 65 -14.11 -5.52 18.68
CA CYS A 65 -14.63 -6.37 19.76
C CYS A 65 -14.75 -7.84 19.33
N ARG A 66 -13.68 -8.32 18.68
CA ARG A 66 -13.43 -9.75 18.44
C ARG A 66 -13.79 -10.66 19.62
N GLN A 67 -13.48 -10.26 20.86
CA GLN A 67 -13.75 -11.05 22.06
C GLN A 67 -15.23 -11.00 22.54
N ASP A 68 -16.01 -10.04 22.05
CA ASP A 68 -17.44 -9.89 22.37
C ASP A 68 -18.24 -9.62 21.08
N PRO A 69 -18.54 -10.66 20.29
CA PRO A 69 -19.26 -10.51 19.02
C PRO A 69 -20.71 -10.01 19.20
N GLY A 70 -21.24 -9.98 20.44
CA GLY A 70 -22.55 -9.43 20.75
C GLY A 70 -22.55 -7.93 21.05
N ALA A 71 -21.37 -7.34 21.24
CA ALA A 71 -21.23 -5.91 21.50
C ALA A 71 -21.49 -5.09 20.22
N ILE A 72 -22.01 -3.87 20.41
CA ILE A 72 -22.07 -2.88 19.32
C ILE A 72 -20.65 -2.36 19.13
N CYS A 73 -19.89 -2.97 18.23
CA CYS A 73 -18.59 -2.49 17.83
C CYS A 73 -18.73 -1.33 16.85
N ILE A 74 -17.87 -0.34 16.99
CA ILE A 74 -17.62 0.61 15.91
C ILE A 74 -17.05 -0.19 14.72
N GLU A 75 -17.57 0.05 13.51
CA GLU A 75 -17.09 -0.56 12.26
C GLU A 75 -15.76 0.08 11.82
N ILE A 76 -14.80 0.17 12.75
CA ILE A 76 -13.44 0.57 12.41
C ILE A 76 -12.66 -0.72 12.16
N CYS A 77 -12.09 -0.82 10.96
CA CYS A 77 -11.14 -1.87 10.61
C CYS A 77 -9.93 -1.74 11.53
N MET A 78 -9.72 -2.73 12.39
CA MET A 78 -8.51 -2.85 13.20
C MET A 78 -7.58 -3.85 12.50
N GLU A 79 -6.33 -3.46 12.32
CA GLU A 79 -5.32 -4.32 11.72
C GLU A 79 -4.75 -5.28 12.76
N TYR A 80 -4.68 -6.57 12.43
CA TYR A 80 -4.14 -7.62 13.31
C TYR A 80 -3.21 -8.54 12.55
N CYS A 81 -2.26 -9.13 13.27
CA CYS A 81 -1.59 -10.36 12.84
C CYS A 81 -2.20 -11.53 13.61
N GLU A 82 -2.91 -12.41 12.91
CA GLU A 82 -3.53 -13.60 13.47
C GLU A 82 -2.51 -14.74 13.61
N CYS A 83 -2.62 -15.50 14.69
CA CYS A 83 -1.69 -16.55 15.06
C CYS A 83 -2.41 -17.74 15.72
N GLN A 84 -1.83 -18.93 15.67
CA GLN A 84 -2.28 -20.12 16.42
C GLN A 84 -1.27 -20.49 17.53
N SER A 85 -0.02 -20.05 17.40
CA SER A 85 1.07 -20.24 18.37
C SER A 85 2.03 -19.06 18.39
N ASP A 86 2.84 -18.94 19.45
CA ASP A 86 3.82 -17.84 19.60
C ASP A 86 4.86 -17.78 18.47
N ASP A 87 5.24 -18.93 17.90
CA ASP A 87 6.17 -19.00 16.76
C ASP A 87 5.65 -18.29 15.51
N GLN A 88 4.36 -17.91 15.48
CA GLN A 88 3.72 -17.21 14.36
C GLN A 88 3.70 -15.69 14.51
N CYS A 89 4.36 -15.16 15.54
CA CYS A 89 4.44 -13.74 15.81
C CYS A 89 5.86 -13.21 15.58
N PRO A 90 6.00 -11.95 15.14
CA PRO A 90 7.30 -11.29 15.09
C PRO A 90 8.01 -11.29 16.44
N ASP A 91 9.34 -11.14 16.40
CA ASP A 91 10.16 -11.00 17.59
C ASP A 91 9.57 -9.95 18.55
N ASP A 92 9.59 -10.25 19.84
CA ASP A 92 9.06 -9.43 20.94
C ASP A 92 7.53 -9.39 21.10
N LEU A 93 6.77 -10.10 20.27
CA LEU A 93 5.30 -10.27 20.40
C LEU A 93 4.94 -11.71 20.79
N SER A 94 3.76 -11.89 21.40
CA SER A 94 3.24 -13.22 21.77
C SER A 94 1.82 -13.44 21.25
N CYS A 95 1.48 -14.69 20.96
CA CYS A 95 0.15 -15.03 20.47
C CYS A 95 -0.84 -15.05 21.65
N SER A 96 -1.80 -14.13 21.64
CA SER A 96 -2.74 -13.96 22.75
C SER A 96 -4.15 -13.59 22.26
N ASP A 97 -5.06 -13.26 23.18
CA ASP A 97 -6.43 -12.83 22.85
C ASP A 97 -7.23 -13.78 21.94
N TYR A 98 -7.11 -15.09 22.19
CA TYR A 98 -7.73 -16.16 21.40
C TYR A 98 -9.26 -16.12 21.31
N VAL A 99 -9.77 -16.35 20.11
CA VAL A 99 -11.18 -16.58 19.78
C VAL A 99 -11.24 -17.77 18.82
N GLU A 100 -11.90 -18.86 19.23
CA GLU A 100 -12.01 -20.10 18.46
C GLU A 100 -10.64 -20.60 17.92
N ASP A 101 -9.65 -20.68 18.80
CA ASP A 101 -8.27 -21.14 18.54
C ASP A 101 -7.41 -20.23 17.64
N VAL A 102 -7.91 -19.05 17.26
CA VAL A 102 -7.14 -18.02 16.56
C VAL A 102 -6.85 -16.89 17.54
N GLY A 103 -5.58 -16.59 17.79
CA GLY A 103 -5.10 -15.44 18.57
C GLY A 103 -4.68 -14.26 17.69
N VAL A 104 -4.15 -13.22 18.33
CA VAL A 104 -3.49 -12.07 17.69
C VAL A 104 -2.14 -11.80 18.37
N CYS A 105 -1.16 -11.33 17.59
CA CYS A 105 0.16 -10.95 18.11
C CYS A 105 0.10 -9.59 18.81
N LEU A 106 0.48 -9.57 20.10
CA LEU A 106 0.50 -8.40 20.99
C LEU A 106 1.80 -8.34 21.79
#